data_AF-A0A5F0LM51-F1
#
_entry.id   AF-A0A5F0LM51-F1
#
_cell.length_a   1.000
_cell.length_b   1.000
_cell.length_c   1.000
_cell.angle_alpha   90.00
_cell.angle_beta   90.00
_cell.angle_gamma   90.00
#
_symmetry.space_group_name_H-M   'P 1'
#
loop_
_entity.id
_entity.type
_entity.pdbx_description
1 polymer ?
#
loop_
_entity_poly.entity_id
_entity_poly.type
_entity_poly.pdbx_seq_one_letter_code
_entity_poly.pdbx_strand_id
1 'polypeptide(L)'
;MPLLAQAKPVAPALDMPPQMRVNPARDEDFAPRSAAAATAATDAATKAETAAASSDEILALLRQSDSGFTGSAIDLPDVTSETVGDEQVPFLTLDQVIDLALNNSYSYAATSAQADQADYAAKASLGQLGPTLDVRTQKGREYSSPASFRDGNGDIVQADQHKRWDATLIGRQPIFAPGSFFDFQKQRAMSRAADQRRDDARESLYYAAIKAYYDVLRAYSSLSFARSYSQRMSDLLEYMRKRVEGGGASKLDFDRVRGRSLQAESTVAESEGTLESTMVTLIQLIGRRVQQVQVPERMMPKVPPTSRLALQDVFDNNPGIRAARSDTEAVREELKSARSKFSPSFAVEWTQAKTRGAGGDQTLV
;
A
#
# COMPACT_ATOMS: atom_id res chain seq x y z
N MET A 1 39.89 51.07 27.74
CA MET A 1 38.54 50.72 27.26
C MET A 1 38.63 50.30 25.81
N PRO A 2 38.43 49.00 25.53
CA PRO A 2 37.28 48.62 24.71
C PRO A 2 36.53 47.38 25.23
N LEU A 3 35.26 47.26 24.83
CA LEU A 3 34.31 46.21 25.19
C LEU A 3 34.70 44.85 24.59
N LEU A 4 34.67 43.81 25.42
CA LEU A 4 34.63 42.41 25.02
C LEU A 4 33.21 42.02 24.60
N ALA A 5 33.09 41.52 23.37
CA ALA A 5 31.87 40.99 22.79
C ALA A 5 31.41 39.72 23.55
N GLN A 6 30.14 39.71 23.95
CA GLN A 6 29.49 38.55 24.56
C GLN A 6 29.23 37.47 23.49
N ALA A 7 29.83 36.30 23.69
CA ALA A 7 29.52 35.09 22.93
C ALA A 7 28.17 34.52 23.39
N LYS A 8 27.28 34.29 22.41
CA LYS A 8 25.96 33.67 22.56
C LYS A 8 26.13 32.17 22.88
N PRO A 9 25.44 31.59 23.88
CA PRO A 9 25.56 30.17 24.15
C PRO A 9 24.87 29.33 23.06
N VAL A 10 25.62 28.34 22.56
CA VAL A 10 25.16 27.30 21.63
C VAL A 10 24.23 26.34 22.39
N ALA A 11 23.03 26.12 21.87
CA ALA A 11 22.11 25.12 22.40
C ALA A 11 22.63 23.70 22.12
N PRO A 12 22.52 22.73 23.06
CA PRO A 12 22.94 21.36 22.82
C PRO A 12 21.99 20.66 21.84
N ALA A 13 22.58 19.82 20.97
CA ALA A 13 21.86 18.96 20.04
C ALA A 13 20.97 17.94 20.79
N LEU A 14 19.73 17.79 20.33
CA LEU A 14 18.77 16.79 20.81
C LEU A 14 19.22 15.39 20.37
N ASP A 15 19.84 14.63 21.28
CA ASP A 15 20.36 13.28 21.02
C ASP A 15 19.35 12.15 21.30
N MET A 16 18.04 12.43 21.35
CA MET A 16 17.01 11.39 21.52
C MET A 16 15.69 11.78 20.82
N PRO A 17 15.03 10.87 20.08
CA PRO A 17 13.68 11.12 19.56
C PRO A 17 12.69 11.26 20.73
N PRO A 18 11.64 12.09 20.60
CA PRO A 18 10.71 12.39 21.69
C PRO A 18 10.02 11.10 22.17
N GLN A 19 10.41 10.62 23.35
CA GLN A 19 9.65 9.59 24.04
C GLN A 19 8.42 10.23 24.67
N MET A 20 7.25 9.86 24.15
CA MET A 20 5.96 10.19 24.75
C MET A 20 5.88 9.48 26.11
N ARG A 21 6.28 10.15 27.20
CA ARG A 21 6.03 9.67 28.56
C ARG A 21 4.56 9.93 28.88
N VAL A 22 3.74 8.88 28.80
CA VAL A 22 2.43 8.87 29.44
C VAL A 22 2.67 8.94 30.95
N ASN A 23 2.34 10.07 31.55
CA ASN A 23 2.41 10.27 32.98
C ASN A 23 1.33 9.39 33.63
N PRO A 24 1.66 8.40 34.49
CA PRO A 24 0.66 7.69 35.25
C PRO A 24 0.25 8.61 36.41
N ALA A 25 -0.78 9.43 36.17
CA ALA A 25 -1.46 10.07 37.29
C ALA A 25 -2.08 8.97 38.16
N ARG A 26 -1.49 8.77 39.34
CA ARG A 26 -2.06 8.23 40.58
C ARG A 26 -3.38 7.46 40.44
N ASP A 27 -3.28 6.14 40.42
CA ASP A 27 -4.31 5.26 40.96
C ASP A 27 -3.71 4.62 42.23
N GLU A 28 -3.98 5.22 43.39
CA GLU A 28 -3.94 4.47 44.64
C GLU A 28 -5.30 3.83 44.87
N ASP A 29 -5.24 2.62 45.43
CA ASP A 29 -6.33 1.71 45.80
C ASP A 29 -7.10 1.07 44.65
N PHE A 30 -6.91 -0.24 44.43
CA PHE A 30 -7.98 -1.24 44.56
C PHE A 30 -7.43 -2.67 44.38
N ALA A 31 -7.61 -3.49 45.42
CA ALA A 31 -7.35 -4.92 45.47
C ALA A 31 -8.29 -5.72 44.52
N PRO A 32 -8.06 -7.05 44.29
CA PRO A 32 -8.46 -7.72 43.06
C PRO A 32 -9.97 -7.98 43.00
N ARG A 33 -10.66 -7.40 42.00
CA ARG A 33 -12.05 -7.72 41.68
C ARG A 33 -12.11 -8.74 40.54
N SER A 34 -12.20 -10.02 40.90
CA SER A 34 -12.60 -11.12 39.99
C SER A 34 -14.07 -11.03 39.52
N ALA A 35 -14.79 -9.94 39.82
CA ALA A 35 -16.11 -9.63 39.28
C ALA A 35 -16.08 -8.79 37.98
N ALA A 36 -14.91 -8.26 37.57
CA ALA A 36 -14.79 -7.36 36.41
C ALA A 36 -14.87 -8.07 35.04
N ALA A 37 -14.66 -9.39 34.98
CA ALA A 37 -14.76 -10.14 33.74
C ALA A 37 -16.22 -10.36 33.30
N ALA A 38 -17.15 -10.42 34.26
CA ALA A 38 -18.58 -10.51 33.96
C ALA A 38 -19.12 -9.15 33.49
N THR A 39 -18.80 -8.05 34.19
CA THR A 39 -19.24 -6.70 33.78
C THR A 39 -18.59 -6.20 32.50
N ALA A 40 -17.33 -6.58 32.19
CA ALA A 40 -16.72 -6.24 30.90
C ALA A 40 -17.37 -6.98 29.72
N ALA A 41 -17.87 -8.20 29.94
CA ALA A 41 -18.64 -8.94 28.94
C ALA A 41 -20.05 -8.34 28.78
N THR A 42 -20.71 -7.92 29.86
CA THR A 42 -22.01 -7.22 29.78
C THR A 42 -21.87 -5.84 29.15
N ASP A 43 -20.83 -5.07 29.48
CA ASP A 43 -20.56 -3.74 28.90
C ASP A 43 -20.15 -3.81 27.43
N ALA A 44 -19.42 -4.86 27.01
CA ALA A 44 -19.13 -5.10 25.61
C ALA A 44 -20.39 -5.55 24.84
N ALA A 45 -21.29 -6.31 25.48
CA ALA A 45 -22.57 -6.69 24.90
C ALA A 45 -23.51 -5.48 24.74
N THR A 46 -23.66 -4.62 25.76
CA THR A 46 -24.46 -3.37 25.66
C THR A 46 -23.84 -2.34 24.71
N LYS A 47 -22.51 -2.25 24.59
CA LYS A 47 -21.85 -1.44 23.54
C LYS A 47 -22.08 -2.00 22.14
N ALA A 48 -22.10 -3.33 21.98
CA ALA A 48 -22.38 -3.95 20.70
C ALA A 48 -23.86 -3.80 20.31
N GLU A 49 -24.78 -3.83 21.27
CA GLU A 49 -26.22 -3.60 21.09
C GLU A 49 -26.53 -2.14 20.76
N THR A 50 -25.89 -1.18 21.44
CA THR A 50 -26.03 0.25 21.12
C THR A 50 -25.42 0.61 19.77
N ALA A 51 -24.31 -0.01 19.36
CA ALA A 51 -23.73 0.15 18.02
C ALA A 51 -24.58 -0.46 16.89
N ALA A 52 -25.32 -1.55 17.19
CA ALA A 52 -26.32 -2.10 16.28
C ALA A 52 -27.54 -1.19 16.19
N ALA A 53 -28.04 -0.66 17.31
CA ALA A 53 -29.16 0.28 17.35
C ALA A 53 -28.86 1.61 16.63
N SER A 54 -27.63 2.15 16.75
CA SER A 54 -27.23 3.36 16.02
C SER A 54 -27.11 3.15 14.51
N SER A 55 -26.79 1.92 14.07
CA SER A 55 -26.77 1.56 12.65
C SER A 55 -28.19 1.57 12.06
N ASP A 56 -29.17 1.09 12.83
CA ASP A 56 -30.59 1.15 12.48
C ASP A 56 -31.13 2.59 12.45
N GLU A 57 -30.65 3.47 13.33
CA GLU A 57 -31.04 4.89 13.34
C GLU A 57 -30.59 5.63 12.06
N ILE A 58 -29.38 5.38 11.55
CA ILE A 58 -28.90 5.99 10.30
C ILE A 58 -29.78 5.54 9.12
N LEU A 59 -30.11 4.25 9.05
CA LEU A 59 -31.02 3.69 8.04
C LEU A 59 -32.46 4.22 8.20
N ALA A 60 -32.89 4.51 9.42
CA ALA A 60 -34.18 5.13 9.70
C ALA A 60 -34.23 6.59 9.24
N LEU A 61 -33.16 7.36 9.48
CA LEU A 61 -33.03 8.74 9.00
C LEU A 61 -33.02 8.81 7.47
N LEU A 62 -32.34 7.87 6.80
CA LEU A 62 -32.32 7.80 5.34
C LEU A 62 -33.71 7.49 4.75
N ARG A 63 -34.45 6.57 5.37
CA ARG A 63 -35.87 6.29 5.03
C ARG A 63 -36.79 7.47 5.29
N GLN A 64 -36.48 8.31 6.29
CA GLN A 64 -37.28 9.48 6.60
C GLN A 64 -37.05 10.65 5.63
N SER A 65 -35.84 10.76 5.07
CA SER A 65 -35.51 11.81 4.09
C SER A 65 -35.92 11.46 2.67
N ASP A 66 -35.88 10.17 2.29
CA ASP A 66 -36.25 9.69 0.97
C ASP A 66 -37.46 8.75 1.02
N SER A 67 -38.60 9.24 0.53
CA SER A 67 -39.84 8.45 0.45
C SER A 67 -39.80 7.31 -0.57
N GLY A 68 -38.83 7.31 -1.49
CA GLY A 68 -38.63 6.25 -2.49
C GLY A 68 -37.68 5.14 -2.06
N PHE A 69 -36.97 5.30 -0.94
CA PHE A 69 -35.96 4.35 -0.50
C PHE A 69 -36.57 3.14 0.21
N THR A 70 -36.48 1.96 -0.41
CA THR A 70 -37.03 0.69 0.09
C THR A 70 -36.05 -0.11 0.98
N GLY A 71 -34.84 0.40 1.20
CA GLY A 71 -33.86 -0.19 2.12
C GLY A 71 -32.75 -1.03 1.49
N SER A 72 -32.86 -1.40 0.21
CA SER A 72 -31.97 -2.40 -0.39
C SER A 72 -30.97 -1.85 -1.41
N ALA A 73 -31.28 -0.76 -2.10
CA ALA A 73 -30.47 -0.24 -3.20
C ALA A 73 -30.66 1.27 -3.39
N ILE A 74 -29.61 1.94 -3.85
CA ILE A 74 -29.64 3.34 -4.29
C ILE A 74 -29.34 3.36 -5.79
N ASP A 75 -30.23 3.97 -6.56
CA ASP A 75 -30.00 4.29 -7.98
C ASP A 75 -29.08 5.51 -8.09
N LEU A 76 -27.97 5.34 -8.82
CA LEU A 76 -27.02 6.40 -9.08
C LEU A 76 -27.30 7.07 -10.44
N PRO A 77 -27.11 8.39 -10.56
CA PRO A 77 -27.19 9.08 -11.85
C PRO A 77 -26.06 8.61 -12.78
N ASP A 78 -26.32 8.55 -14.08
CA ASP A 78 -25.31 8.13 -15.05
C ASP A 78 -24.24 9.22 -15.21
N VAL A 79 -23.01 8.92 -14.79
CA VAL A 79 -21.87 9.86 -14.89
C VAL A 79 -21.10 9.55 -16.16
N THR A 80 -20.90 10.56 -17.01
CA THR A 80 -20.10 10.45 -18.24
C THR A 80 -18.62 10.31 -17.91
N SER A 81 -18.17 9.09 -17.59
CA SER A 81 -16.77 8.75 -17.36
C SER A 81 -16.29 7.70 -18.35
N GLU A 82 -15.26 7.96 -19.15
CA GLU A 82 -14.68 6.94 -20.03
C GLU A 82 -13.95 5.87 -19.18
N THR A 83 -14.48 4.65 -19.12
CA THR A 83 -13.84 3.50 -18.46
C THR A 83 -13.20 2.58 -19.47
N VAL A 84 -12.10 1.92 -19.09
CA VAL A 84 -11.45 0.89 -19.92
C VAL A 84 -12.30 -0.38 -19.87
N GLY A 85 -13.25 -0.48 -20.79
CA GLY A 85 -14.31 -1.50 -20.80
C GLY A 85 -15.65 -0.87 -20.44
N ASP A 86 -16.64 -1.03 -21.32
CA ASP A 86 -18.00 -0.48 -21.17
C ASP A 86 -18.88 -1.39 -20.28
N GLU A 87 -18.27 -2.30 -19.51
CA GLU A 87 -18.97 -3.22 -18.62
C GLU A 87 -19.46 -2.49 -17.36
N GLN A 88 -20.75 -2.19 -17.36
CA GLN A 88 -21.45 -1.62 -16.20
C GLN A 88 -21.76 -2.71 -15.18
N VAL A 89 -21.51 -2.42 -13.90
CA VAL A 89 -21.93 -3.30 -12.80
C VAL A 89 -23.36 -2.89 -12.39
N PRO A 90 -24.36 -3.77 -12.57
CA PRO A 90 -25.76 -3.42 -12.32
C PRO A 90 -26.05 -3.23 -10.82
N PHE A 91 -25.38 -4.00 -9.94
CA PHE A 91 -25.56 -3.91 -8.49
C PHE A 91 -24.22 -4.10 -7.79
N LEU A 92 -23.83 -3.11 -6.98
CA LEU A 92 -22.53 -3.08 -6.30
C LEU A 92 -22.67 -3.27 -4.80
N THR A 93 -22.06 -4.32 -4.29
CA THR A 93 -21.94 -4.63 -2.85
C THR A 93 -20.56 -4.25 -2.33
N LEU A 94 -20.41 -4.05 -1.01
CA LEU A 94 -19.12 -3.69 -0.40
C LEU A 94 -18.02 -4.71 -0.71
N ASP A 95 -18.33 -6.01 -0.66
CA ASP A 95 -17.36 -7.07 -0.96
C ASP A 95 -16.90 -7.01 -2.42
N GLN A 96 -17.83 -6.74 -3.35
CA GLN A 96 -17.48 -6.56 -4.76
C GLN A 96 -16.63 -5.31 -5.01
N VAL A 97 -16.84 -4.21 -4.26
CA VAL A 97 -15.98 -3.02 -4.35
C VAL A 97 -14.54 -3.40 -4.03
N ILE A 98 -14.35 -4.18 -2.97
CA ILE A 98 -13.03 -4.61 -2.50
C ILE A 98 -12.34 -5.47 -3.57
N ASP A 99 -13.05 -6.45 -4.12
CA ASP A 99 -12.50 -7.36 -5.14
C ASP A 99 -12.17 -6.62 -6.45
N LEU A 100 -13.06 -5.72 -6.89
CA LEU A 100 -12.83 -4.92 -8.09
C LEU A 100 -11.65 -3.96 -7.90
N ALA A 101 -11.56 -3.30 -6.75
CA ALA A 101 -10.45 -2.39 -6.44
C ALA A 101 -9.09 -3.12 -6.44
N LEU A 102 -9.01 -4.33 -5.88
CA LEU A 102 -7.78 -5.12 -5.90
C LEU A 102 -7.33 -5.48 -7.32
N ASN A 103 -8.27 -5.90 -8.17
CA ASN A 103 -7.97 -6.35 -9.52
C ASN A 103 -7.62 -5.19 -10.45
N ASN A 104 -8.07 -3.97 -10.14
CA ASN A 104 -7.85 -2.79 -10.99
C ASN A 104 -6.68 -1.89 -10.51
N SER A 105 -6.24 -1.99 -9.27
CA SER A 105 -5.26 -1.05 -8.71
C SER A 105 -3.83 -1.27 -9.23
N TYR A 106 -3.35 -0.34 -10.06
CA TYR A 106 -1.96 -0.34 -10.54
C TYR A 106 -0.92 -0.14 -9.43
N SER A 107 -1.25 0.65 -8.40
CA SER A 107 -0.32 0.87 -7.29
C SER A 107 -0.11 -0.41 -6.49
N TYR A 108 -1.18 -1.18 -6.24
CA TYR A 108 -1.08 -2.49 -5.61
C TYR A 108 -0.30 -3.49 -6.48
N ALA A 109 -0.57 -3.54 -7.79
CA ALA A 109 0.16 -4.40 -8.71
C ALA A 109 1.68 -4.08 -8.72
N ALA A 110 2.05 -2.80 -8.68
CA ALA A 110 3.45 -2.37 -8.59
C ALA A 110 4.11 -2.84 -7.28
N THR A 111 3.43 -2.69 -6.13
CA THR A 111 3.95 -3.18 -4.85
C THR A 111 4.02 -4.71 -4.81
N SER A 112 3.07 -5.42 -5.43
CA SER A 112 3.14 -6.89 -5.54
C SER A 112 4.34 -7.32 -6.37
N ALA A 113 4.60 -6.69 -7.51
CA ALA A 113 5.77 -6.98 -8.33
C ALA A 113 7.09 -6.68 -7.61
N GLN A 114 7.13 -5.65 -6.76
CA GLN A 114 8.29 -5.36 -5.89
C GLN A 114 8.52 -6.46 -4.84
N ALA A 115 7.45 -7.01 -4.26
CA ALA A 115 7.54 -8.14 -3.34
C ALA A 115 8.08 -9.40 -4.05
N ASP A 116 7.55 -9.71 -5.24
CA ASP A 116 8.02 -10.82 -6.05
C ASP A 116 9.50 -10.64 -6.44
N GLN A 117 9.91 -9.42 -6.82
CA GLN A 117 11.32 -9.10 -7.08
C GLN A 117 12.22 -9.38 -5.87
N ALA A 118 11.77 -9.01 -4.66
CA ALA A 118 12.53 -9.25 -3.44
C ALA A 118 12.64 -10.76 -3.11
N ASP A 119 11.59 -11.54 -3.34
CA ASP A 119 11.63 -13.00 -3.22
C ASP A 119 12.60 -13.63 -4.24
N TYR A 120 12.57 -13.20 -5.50
CA TYR A 120 13.55 -13.66 -6.49
C TYR A 120 14.98 -13.25 -6.15
N ALA A 121 15.20 -12.08 -5.55
CA ALA A 121 16.51 -11.67 -5.05
C ALA A 121 17.00 -12.57 -3.89
N ALA A 122 16.09 -13.00 -3.01
CA ALA A 122 16.39 -13.97 -1.96
C ALA A 122 16.75 -15.35 -2.55
N LYS A 123 16.02 -15.82 -3.57
CA LYS A 123 16.35 -17.06 -4.29
C LYS A 123 17.67 -16.98 -5.05
N ALA A 124 17.96 -15.84 -5.67
CA ALA A 124 19.23 -15.61 -6.36
C ALA A 124 20.42 -15.63 -5.38
N SER A 125 20.26 -15.06 -4.18
CA SER A 125 21.32 -15.10 -3.15
C SER A 125 21.51 -16.51 -2.59
N LEU A 126 20.46 -17.33 -2.49
CA LEU A 126 20.59 -18.76 -2.17
C LEU A 126 21.47 -19.49 -3.20
N GLY A 127 21.39 -19.12 -4.48
CA GLY A 127 22.25 -19.67 -5.54
C GLY A 127 23.75 -19.47 -5.29
N GLN A 128 24.14 -18.45 -4.52
CA GLN A 128 25.54 -18.22 -4.16
C GLN A 128 26.08 -19.26 -3.17
N LEU A 129 25.20 -19.96 -2.45
CA LEU A 129 25.55 -21.06 -1.55
C LEU A 129 25.62 -22.42 -2.27
N GLY A 130 25.04 -22.51 -3.47
CA GLY A 130 25.06 -23.70 -4.30
C GLY A 130 26.32 -23.84 -5.15
N PRO A 131 26.48 -25.00 -5.81
CA PRO A 131 27.52 -25.16 -6.83
C PRO A 131 27.19 -24.30 -8.04
N THR A 132 28.21 -23.63 -8.59
CA THR A 132 28.12 -22.90 -9.86
C THR A 132 28.93 -23.61 -10.92
N LEU A 133 28.34 -23.81 -12.10
CA LEU A 133 29.01 -24.37 -13.27
C LEU A 133 28.99 -23.31 -14.39
N ASP A 134 30.17 -22.87 -14.81
CA ASP A 134 30.35 -21.86 -15.85
C ASP A 134 31.04 -22.50 -17.07
N VAL A 135 30.44 -22.32 -18.24
CA VAL A 135 30.96 -22.81 -19.52
C VAL A 135 31.29 -21.60 -20.37
N ARG A 136 32.57 -21.42 -20.71
CA ARG A 136 33.04 -20.36 -21.61
C ARG A 136 33.54 -20.97 -22.89
N THR A 137 32.99 -20.55 -24.01
CA THR A 137 33.51 -20.90 -25.33
C THR A 137 33.88 -19.62 -26.07
N GLN A 138 35.11 -19.54 -26.55
CA GLN A 138 35.61 -18.40 -27.31
C GLN A 138 36.10 -18.90 -28.67
N LYS A 139 35.80 -18.14 -29.72
CA LYS A 139 36.26 -18.41 -31.08
C LYS A 139 36.69 -17.09 -31.69
N GLY A 140 37.93 -17.01 -32.14
CA GLY A 140 38.51 -15.77 -32.66
C GLY A 140 39.60 -16.02 -33.69
N ARG A 141 39.95 -14.95 -34.41
CA ARG A 141 41.19 -14.91 -35.20
C ARG A 141 42.24 -14.25 -34.32
N GLU A 142 43.36 -14.91 -34.14
CA GLU A 142 44.48 -14.41 -33.36
C GLU A 142 45.66 -14.20 -34.30
N TYR A 143 46.38 -13.09 -34.13
CA TYR A 143 47.68 -12.86 -34.74
C TYR A 143 48.69 -12.88 -33.61
N SER A 144 49.44 -13.98 -33.49
CA SER A 144 50.43 -14.12 -32.42
C SER A 144 51.66 -14.89 -32.90
N SER A 145 52.81 -14.54 -32.30
CA SER A 145 54.06 -15.28 -32.47
C SER A 145 54.24 -16.23 -31.28
N PRO A 146 54.45 -17.53 -31.51
CA PRO A 146 54.76 -18.45 -30.42
C PRO A 146 56.14 -18.11 -29.85
N ALA A 147 56.23 -17.76 -28.57
CA ALA A 147 57.47 -17.32 -27.94
C ALA A 147 58.53 -18.44 -27.77
N SER A 148 58.14 -19.71 -27.95
CA SER A 148 58.99 -20.87 -27.67
C SER A 148 58.90 -22.01 -28.69
N PHE A 149 58.21 -21.80 -29.82
CA PHE A 149 58.15 -22.81 -30.87
C PHE A 149 59.25 -22.54 -31.90
N ARG A 150 60.14 -23.52 -32.05
CA ARG A 150 61.27 -23.51 -32.97
C ARG A 150 61.03 -24.64 -33.96
N ASP A 151 61.10 -24.35 -35.25
CA ASP A 151 60.91 -25.35 -36.30
C ASP A 151 62.01 -26.44 -36.23
N GLY A 152 61.82 -27.58 -36.92
CA GLY A 152 62.79 -28.68 -37.01
C GLY A 152 64.19 -28.26 -37.47
N ASN A 153 64.33 -27.06 -38.05
CA ASN A 153 65.59 -26.47 -38.49
C ASN A 153 66.23 -25.49 -37.48
N GLY A 154 65.61 -25.24 -36.32
CA GLY A 154 66.19 -24.39 -35.29
C GLY A 154 65.83 -22.90 -35.34
N ASP A 155 64.99 -22.49 -36.29
CA ASP A 155 64.58 -21.10 -36.50
C ASP A 155 63.33 -20.70 -35.70
N ILE A 156 63.23 -19.43 -35.33
CA ILE A 156 62.07 -18.86 -34.62
C ILE A 156 60.90 -18.75 -35.60
N VAL A 157 59.77 -19.37 -35.29
CA VAL A 157 58.56 -19.28 -36.13
C VAL A 157 57.98 -17.86 -36.06
N GLN A 158 57.81 -17.22 -37.22
CA GLN A 158 57.24 -15.88 -37.33
C GLN A 158 55.73 -15.87 -36.99
N ALA A 159 55.21 -14.69 -36.62
CA ALA A 159 53.81 -14.52 -36.24
C ALA A 159 52.85 -15.00 -37.35
N ASP A 160 51.86 -15.80 -36.98
CA ASP A 160 50.86 -16.36 -37.90
C ASP A 160 49.44 -15.92 -37.51
N GLN A 161 48.58 -15.78 -38.52
CA GLN A 161 47.16 -15.50 -38.32
C GLN A 161 46.36 -16.80 -38.30
N HIS A 162 45.97 -17.25 -37.11
CA HIS A 162 45.26 -18.51 -36.94
C HIS A 162 43.87 -18.35 -36.32
N LYS A 163 43.04 -19.38 -36.50
CA LYS A 163 41.73 -19.48 -35.84
C LYS A 163 41.90 -20.21 -34.53
N ARG A 164 41.60 -19.54 -33.43
CA ARG A 164 41.64 -20.10 -32.09
C ARG A 164 40.23 -20.44 -31.60
N TRP A 165 40.10 -21.61 -30.98
CA TRP A 165 38.90 -22.02 -30.27
C TRP A 165 39.28 -22.46 -28.85
N ASP A 166 38.71 -21.78 -27.87
CA ASP A 166 38.89 -22.09 -26.45
C ASP A 166 37.55 -22.52 -25.86
N ALA A 167 37.56 -23.59 -25.09
CA ALA A 167 36.44 -24.02 -24.27
C ALA A 167 36.93 -24.26 -22.84
N THR A 168 36.38 -23.53 -21.88
CA THR A 168 36.73 -23.62 -20.46
C THR A 168 35.47 -23.94 -19.66
N LEU A 169 35.54 -24.99 -18.86
CA LEU A 169 34.53 -25.39 -17.90
C LEU A 169 35.05 -25.12 -16.49
N ILE A 170 34.30 -24.38 -15.69
CA ILE A 170 34.68 -24.02 -14.31
C ILE A 170 33.53 -24.45 -13.39
N GLY A 171 33.77 -25.44 -12.55
CA GLY A 171 32.89 -25.83 -11.46
C GLY A 171 33.41 -25.25 -10.15
N ARG A 172 32.57 -24.54 -9.40
CA ARG A 172 32.93 -23.95 -8.11
C ARG A 172 31.85 -24.23 -7.07
N GLN A 173 32.25 -24.79 -5.92
CA GLN A 173 31.38 -25.03 -4.77
C GLN A 173 31.96 -24.33 -3.53
N PRO A 174 31.28 -23.34 -2.94
CA PRO A 174 31.64 -22.86 -1.62
C PRO A 174 31.33 -23.95 -0.58
N ILE A 175 32.32 -24.32 0.24
CA ILE A 175 32.15 -25.27 1.35
C ILE A 175 31.85 -24.50 2.64
N PHE A 176 32.52 -23.37 2.83
CA PHE A 176 32.31 -22.50 3.97
C PHE A 176 32.47 -21.04 3.54
N ALA A 177 31.35 -20.32 3.47
CA ALA A 177 31.32 -18.92 3.06
C ALA A 177 30.32 -18.16 3.96
N PRO A 178 30.72 -17.77 5.18
CA PRO A 178 29.81 -17.16 6.14
C PRO A 178 29.20 -15.84 5.63
N GLY A 179 29.95 -15.07 4.84
CA GLY A 179 29.44 -13.85 4.19
C GLY A 179 28.21 -14.13 3.31
N SER A 180 28.32 -15.07 2.38
CA SER A 180 27.22 -15.47 1.48
C SER A 180 26.00 -16.00 2.24
N PHE A 181 26.21 -16.68 3.38
CA PHE A 181 25.12 -17.18 4.22
C PHE A 181 24.34 -16.04 4.88
N PHE A 182 25.04 -15.08 5.48
CA PHE A 182 24.38 -13.92 6.08
C PHE A 182 23.80 -12.96 5.04
N ASP A 183 24.39 -12.89 3.84
CA ASP A 183 23.80 -12.17 2.70
C ASP A 183 22.47 -12.81 2.26
N PHE A 184 22.39 -14.15 2.21
CA PHE A 184 21.12 -14.83 1.97
C PHE A 184 20.08 -14.52 3.06
N GLN A 185 20.48 -14.57 4.33
CA GLN A 185 19.59 -14.25 5.45
C GLN A 185 19.11 -12.80 5.42
N LYS A 186 19.98 -11.85 5.04
CA LYS A 186 19.63 -10.45 4.77
C LYS A 186 18.57 -10.36 3.67
N GLN A 187 18.81 -10.98 2.51
CA GLN A 187 17.86 -10.93 1.40
C GLN A 187 16.51 -11.59 1.75
N ARG A 188 16.53 -12.67 2.53
CA ARG A 188 15.32 -13.31 3.06
C ARG A 188 14.55 -12.40 4.02
N ALA A 189 15.22 -11.64 4.87
CA ALA A 189 14.58 -10.66 5.74
C ALA A 189 14.01 -9.47 4.93
N MET A 190 14.72 -9.02 3.88
CA MET A 190 14.23 -7.99 2.95
C MET A 190 13.00 -8.45 2.16
N SER A 191 12.98 -9.72 1.70
CA SER A 191 11.81 -10.34 1.06
C SER A 191 10.61 -10.36 2.01
N ARG A 192 10.79 -10.81 3.26
CA ARG A 192 9.72 -10.73 4.28
C ARG A 192 9.23 -9.29 4.50
N ALA A 193 10.14 -8.31 4.53
CA ALA A 193 9.75 -6.91 4.67
C ALA A 193 8.91 -6.45 3.47
N ALA A 194 9.27 -6.85 2.25
CA ALA A 194 8.53 -6.53 1.03
C ALA A 194 7.14 -7.19 1.02
N ASP A 195 7.01 -8.44 1.48
CA ASP A 195 5.71 -9.10 1.65
C ASP A 195 4.81 -8.33 2.62
N GLN A 196 5.37 -7.88 3.75
CA GLN A 196 4.61 -7.08 4.72
C GLN A 196 4.20 -5.70 4.16
N ARG A 197 5.03 -5.08 3.30
CA ARG A 197 4.63 -3.86 2.57
C ARG A 197 3.54 -4.13 1.53
N ARG A 198 3.52 -5.32 0.91
CA ARG A 198 2.43 -5.75 0.02
C ARG A 198 1.12 -5.86 0.79
N ASP A 199 1.16 -6.44 1.98
CA ASP A 199 0.00 -6.54 2.88
C ASP A 199 -0.47 -5.14 3.34
N ASP A 200 0.45 -4.24 3.70
CA ASP A 200 0.15 -2.85 4.07
C ASP A 200 -0.53 -2.06 2.94
N ALA A 201 -0.01 -2.22 1.71
CA ALA A 201 -0.60 -1.62 0.51
C ALA A 201 -2.00 -2.18 0.21
N ARG A 202 -2.21 -3.49 0.45
CA ARG A 202 -3.51 -4.14 0.33
C ARG A 202 -4.52 -3.56 1.32
N GLU A 203 -4.14 -3.43 2.59
CA GLU A 203 -4.98 -2.84 3.64
C GLU A 203 -5.31 -1.37 3.36
N SER A 204 -4.33 -0.60 2.90
CA SER A 204 -4.51 0.80 2.51
C SER A 204 -5.50 0.93 1.35
N LEU A 205 -5.43 0.03 0.36
CA LEU A 205 -6.36 -0.02 -0.75
C LEU A 205 -7.76 -0.41 -0.30
N TYR A 206 -7.89 -1.41 0.59
CA TYR A 206 -9.16 -1.78 1.21
C TYR A 206 -9.80 -0.61 1.92
N TYR A 207 -9.04 0.10 2.76
CA TYR A 207 -9.54 1.28 3.44
C TYR A 207 -10.00 2.36 2.45
N ALA A 208 -9.22 2.65 1.41
CA ALA A 208 -9.58 3.64 0.39
C ALA A 208 -10.87 3.25 -0.36
N ALA A 209 -11.02 1.97 -0.73
CA ALA A 209 -12.18 1.45 -1.44
C ALA A 209 -13.45 1.49 -0.57
N ILE A 210 -13.35 1.03 0.68
CA ILE A 210 -14.44 1.09 1.66
C ILE A 210 -14.85 2.55 1.93
N LYS A 211 -13.87 3.44 2.11
CA LYS A 211 -14.11 4.87 2.32
C LYS A 211 -14.84 5.49 1.12
N ALA A 212 -14.37 5.26 -0.09
CA ALA A 212 -14.99 5.80 -1.30
C ALA A 212 -16.46 5.33 -1.45
N TYR A 213 -16.71 4.05 -1.14
CA TYR A 213 -18.07 3.51 -1.11
C TYR A 213 -18.97 4.26 -0.10
N TYR A 214 -18.53 4.41 1.16
CA TYR A 214 -19.30 5.14 2.17
C TYR A 214 -19.42 6.64 1.88
N ASP A 215 -18.44 7.25 1.21
CA ASP A 215 -18.51 8.65 0.79
C ASP A 215 -19.63 8.86 -0.25
N VAL A 216 -19.84 7.91 -1.18
CA VAL A 216 -20.96 7.95 -2.13
C VAL A 216 -22.30 7.83 -1.41
N LEU A 217 -22.43 6.86 -0.48
CA LEU A 217 -23.63 6.71 0.35
C LEU A 217 -23.96 7.98 1.12
N ARG A 218 -22.94 8.62 1.71
CA ARG A 218 -23.07 9.88 2.45
C ARG A 218 -23.45 11.05 1.55
N ALA A 219 -22.81 11.18 0.39
CA ALA A 219 -23.12 12.24 -0.58
C ALA A 219 -24.56 12.11 -1.10
N TYR A 220 -25.00 10.88 -1.39
CA TYR A 220 -26.38 10.60 -1.79
C TYR A 220 -27.39 11.00 -0.71
N SER A 221 -27.14 10.59 0.55
CA SER A 221 -27.98 10.97 1.69
C SER A 221 -28.06 12.49 1.86
N SER A 222 -26.93 13.18 1.66
CA SER A 222 -26.85 14.64 1.79
C SER A 222 -27.64 15.34 0.68
N LEU A 223 -27.58 14.82 -0.55
CA LEU A 223 -28.39 15.28 -1.68
C LEU A 223 -29.89 15.05 -1.44
N SER A 224 -30.27 13.87 -0.97
CA SER A 224 -31.66 13.54 -0.61
C SER A 224 -32.21 14.54 0.42
N PHE A 225 -31.44 14.81 1.48
CA PHE A 225 -31.81 15.80 2.48
C PHE A 225 -31.91 17.22 1.91
N ALA A 226 -30.95 17.64 1.08
CA ALA A 226 -30.97 18.95 0.43
C ALA A 226 -32.20 19.12 -0.48
N ARG A 227 -32.58 18.09 -1.24
CA ARG A 227 -33.79 18.08 -2.08
C ARG A 227 -35.06 18.18 -1.25
N SER A 228 -35.18 17.40 -0.18
CA SER A 228 -36.31 17.46 0.75
C SER A 228 -36.44 18.85 1.41
N TYR A 229 -35.32 19.44 1.81
CA TYR A 229 -35.30 20.80 2.38
C TYR A 229 -35.66 21.88 1.36
N SER A 230 -35.15 21.78 0.13
CA SER A 230 -35.48 22.68 -0.97
C SER A 230 -36.98 22.65 -1.29
N GLN A 231 -37.57 21.46 -1.38
CA GLN A 231 -39.01 21.31 -1.60
C GLN A 231 -39.84 22.00 -0.50
N ARG A 232 -39.48 21.78 0.78
CA ARG A 232 -40.16 22.44 1.91
C ARG A 232 -40.03 23.95 1.88
N MET A 233 -38.88 24.48 1.44
CA MET A 233 -38.66 25.92 1.33
C MET A 233 -39.44 26.52 0.16
N SER A 234 -39.58 25.78 -0.95
CA SER A 234 -40.43 26.15 -2.08
C SER A 234 -41.91 26.23 -1.68
N ASP A 235 -42.41 25.23 -0.96
CA ASP A 235 -43.78 25.22 -0.44
C ASP A 235 -44.04 26.41 0.52
N LEU A 236 -43.07 26.72 1.39
CA LEU A 236 -43.13 27.87 2.29
C LEU A 236 -43.10 29.20 1.54
N LEU A 237 -42.30 29.30 0.47
CA LEU A 237 -42.24 30.48 -0.38
C LEU A 237 -43.59 30.73 -1.06
N GLU A 238 -44.23 29.68 -1.58
CA GLU A 238 -45.57 29.78 -2.17
C GLU A 238 -46.63 30.20 -1.14
N TYR A 239 -46.58 29.63 0.06
CA TYR A 239 -47.45 30.03 1.17
C TYR A 239 -47.28 31.50 1.53
N MET A 240 -46.03 31.97 1.65
CA MET A 240 -45.75 33.38 1.95
C MET A 240 -46.18 34.31 0.82
N ARG A 241 -46.04 33.90 -0.45
CA ARG A 241 -46.55 34.65 -1.61
C ARG A 241 -48.05 34.90 -1.49
N LYS A 242 -48.84 33.84 -1.26
CA LYS A 242 -50.30 33.92 -1.08
C LYS A 242 -50.68 34.83 0.09
N ARG A 243 -49.91 34.79 1.19
CA ARG A 243 -50.17 35.60 2.39
C ARG A 243 -49.86 37.08 2.18
N VAL A 244 -48.82 37.42 1.42
CA VAL A 244 -48.52 38.82 1.04
C VAL A 244 -49.57 39.35 0.06
N GLU A 245 -50.00 38.56 -0.93
CA GLU A 245 -51.08 38.92 -1.86
C GLU A 245 -52.41 39.19 -1.14
N GLY A 246 -52.71 38.41 -0.09
CA GLY A 246 -53.86 38.63 0.80
C GLY A 246 -53.66 39.73 1.85
N GLY A 247 -52.54 40.46 1.84
CA GLY A 247 -52.22 41.53 2.80
C GLY A 247 -51.92 41.08 4.23
N GLY A 248 -51.79 39.77 4.47
CA GLY A 248 -51.60 39.17 5.80
C GLY A 248 -50.14 38.95 6.21
N ALA A 249 -49.15 39.38 5.40
CA ALA A 249 -47.72 39.29 5.67
C ALA A 249 -46.94 40.47 5.06
N SER A 250 -45.74 40.74 5.60
CA SER A 250 -44.85 41.78 5.10
C SER A 250 -44.03 41.30 3.88
N LYS A 251 -43.79 42.21 2.93
CA LYS A 251 -42.91 41.96 1.78
C LYS A 251 -41.48 41.61 2.19
N LEU A 252 -41.00 42.15 3.32
CA LEU A 252 -39.68 41.83 3.87
C LEU A 252 -39.57 40.36 4.27
N ASP A 253 -40.62 39.79 4.87
CA ASP A 253 -40.61 38.38 5.29
C ASP A 253 -40.69 37.45 4.08
N PHE A 254 -41.42 37.85 3.03
CA PHE A 254 -41.39 37.15 1.75
C PHE A 254 -39.99 37.16 1.12
N ASP A 255 -39.34 38.31 1.04
CA ASP A 255 -37.99 38.42 0.46
C ASP A 255 -36.95 37.62 1.27
N ARG A 256 -37.09 37.54 2.60
CA ARG A 256 -36.27 36.66 3.45
C ARG A 256 -36.45 35.19 3.13
N VAL A 257 -37.69 34.72 2.98
CA VAL A 257 -37.98 33.32 2.63
C VAL A 257 -37.51 33.03 1.21
N ARG A 258 -37.68 33.96 0.28
CA ARG A 258 -37.14 33.86 -1.09
C ARG A 258 -35.63 33.69 -1.09
N GLY A 259 -34.91 34.49 -0.31
CA GLY A 259 -33.46 34.33 -0.15
C GLY A 259 -33.07 32.96 0.39
N ARG A 260 -33.82 32.41 1.35
CA ARG A 260 -33.60 31.06 1.87
C ARG A 260 -33.93 29.95 0.87
N SER A 261 -34.95 30.13 0.02
CA SER A 261 -35.28 29.19 -1.07
C SER A 261 -34.15 29.11 -2.09
N LEU A 262 -33.66 30.27 -2.55
CA LEU A 262 -32.54 30.33 -3.48
C LEU A 262 -31.26 29.72 -2.87
N GLN A 263 -31.03 29.93 -1.57
CA GLN A 263 -29.93 29.27 -0.87
C GLN A 263 -30.10 27.74 -0.83
N ALA A 264 -31.31 27.25 -0.58
CA ALA A 264 -31.59 25.81 -0.59
C ALA A 264 -31.39 25.19 -1.98
N GLU A 265 -31.79 25.87 -3.05
CA GLU A 265 -31.52 25.47 -4.43
C GLU A 265 -30.02 25.42 -4.72
N SER A 266 -29.25 26.42 -4.28
CA SER A 266 -27.77 26.41 -4.38
C SER A 266 -27.16 25.19 -3.68
N THR A 267 -27.64 24.86 -2.47
CA THR A 267 -27.15 23.69 -1.73
C THR A 267 -27.48 22.37 -2.41
N VAL A 268 -28.60 22.27 -3.15
CA VAL A 268 -28.90 21.08 -3.97
C VAL A 268 -27.85 20.94 -5.07
N ALA A 269 -27.58 22.01 -5.84
CA ALA A 269 -26.58 21.97 -6.90
C ALA A 269 -25.16 21.62 -6.38
N GLU A 270 -24.76 22.16 -5.23
CA GLU A 270 -23.50 21.81 -4.56
C GLU A 270 -23.46 20.33 -4.15
N SER A 271 -24.58 19.80 -3.64
CA SER A 271 -24.69 18.39 -3.23
C SER A 271 -24.66 17.43 -4.43
N GLU A 272 -25.23 17.84 -5.57
CA GLU A 272 -25.16 17.08 -6.83
C GLU A 272 -23.73 16.99 -7.34
N GLY A 273 -23.00 18.11 -7.39
CA GLY A 273 -21.58 18.09 -7.76
C GLY A 273 -20.71 17.28 -6.80
N THR A 274 -21.04 17.28 -5.51
CA THR A 274 -20.36 16.44 -4.52
C THR A 274 -20.60 14.95 -4.79
N LEU A 275 -21.86 14.57 -5.06
CA LEU A 275 -22.20 13.18 -5.42
C LEU A 275 -21.43 12.74 -6.66
N GLU A 276 -21.44 13.54 -7.72
CA GLU A 276 -20.71 13.25 -8.96
C GLU A 276 -19.20 13.07 -8.70
N SER A 277 -18.58 13.96 -7.92
CA SER A 277 -17.16 13.86 -7.57
C SER A 277 -16.82 12.59 -6.78
N THR A 278 -17.66 12.21 -5.81
CA THR A 278 -17.48 10.96 -5.05
C THR A 278 -17.67 9.72 -5.93
N MET A 279 -18.60 9.76 -6.88
CA MET A 279 -18.80 8.68 -7.84
C MET A 279 -17.60 8.53 -8.78
N VAL A 280 -17.05 9.62 -9.31
CA VAL A 280 -15.84 9.58 -10.14
C VAL A 280 -14.67 8.98 -9.36
N THR A 281 -14.52 9.36 -8.09
CA THR A 281 -13.49 8.80 -7.21
C THR A 281 -13.66 7.29 -7.04
N LEU A 282 -14.90 6.83 -6.79
CA LEU A 282 -15.19 5.40 -6.67
C LEU A 282 -14.88 4.66 -7.98
N ILE A 283 -15.35 5.18 -9.12
CA ILE A 283 -15.12 4.61 -10.46
C ILE A 283 -13.62 4.52 -10.77
N GLN A 284 -12.84 5.53 -10.39
CA GLN A 284 -11.38 5.51 -10.58
C GLN A 284 -10.71 4.36 -9.82
N LEU A 285 -11.19 4.02 -8.62
CA LEU A 285 -10.66 2.91 -7.82
C LEU A 285 -11.06 1.55 -8.42
N ILE A 286 -12.33 1.34 -8.74
CA ILE A 286 -12.85 0.03 -9.20
C ILE A 286 -12.68 -0.20 -10.70
N GLY A 287 -12.47 0.86 -11.49
CA GLY A 287 -12.28 0.81 -12.95
C GLY A 287 -13.55 0.55 -13.76
N ARG A 288 -14.73 0.56 -13.12
CA ARG A 288 -16.03 0.20 -13.72
C ARG A 288 -17.10 1.23 -13.36
N ARG A 289 -18.05 1.45 -14.27
CA ARG A 289 -19.25 2.25 -14.00
C ARG A 289 -20.24 1.46 -13.15
N VAL A 290 -20.98 2.18 -12.30
CA VAL A 290 -21.90 1.60 -11.31
C VAL A 290 -23.27 2.23 -11.49
N GLN A 291 -24.31 1.41 -11.60
CA GLN A 291 -25.70 1.89 -11.67
C GLN A 291 -26.37 1.91 -10.30
N GLN A 292 -26.22 0.83 -9.52
CA GLN A 292 -26.84 0.74 -8.20
C GLN A 292 -25.82 0.36 -7.14
N VAL A 293 -25.95 0.99 -5.97
CA VAL A 293 -25.16 0.69 -4.79
C VAL A 293 -26.06 0.11 -3.70
N GLN A 294 -25.69 -1.07 -3.19
CA GLN A 294 -26.34 -1.65 -2.03
C GLN A 294 -26.09 -0.76 -0.80
N VAL A 295 -27.08 -0.62 0.08
CA VAL A 295 -26.84 -0.07 1.42
C VAL A 295 -26.55 -1.23 2.38
N PRO A 296 -25.41 -1.26 3.10
CA PRO A 296 -25.10 -2.35 4.01
C PRO A 296 -26.13 -2.41 5.15
N GLU A 297 -26.53 -3.61 5.55
CA GLU A 297 -27.39 -3.81 6.74
C GLU A 297 -26.72 -3.29 8.03
N ARG A 298 -25.39 -3.29 8.08
CA ARG A 298 -24.60 -2.79 9.21
C ARG A 298 -23.62 -1.71 8.74
N MET A 299 -23.90 -0.46 9.13
CA MET A 299 -23.08 0.70 8.79
C MET A 299 -21.78 0.79 9.60
N MET A 300 -21.75 0.24 10.82
CA MET A 300 -20.57 0.32 11.70
C MET A 300 -19.81 -1.01 11.80
N PRO A 301 -18.50 -1.04 11.51
CA PRO A 301 -17.67 -2.20 11.77
C PRO A 301 -17.52 -2.45 13.28
N LYS A 302 -17.15 -3.67 13.67
CA LYS A 302 -16.84 -3.99 15.06
C LYS A 302 -15.55 -3.28 15.46
N VAL A 303 -15.65 -2.26 16.30
CA VAL A 303 -14.49 -1.53 16.85
C VAL A 303 -14.15 -2.08 18.24
N PRO A 304 -12.86 -2.23 18.60
CA PRO A 304 -12.47 -2.62 19.94
C PRO A 304 -13.07 -1.69 21.02
N PRO A 305 -13.47 -2.22 22.19
CA PRO A 305 -14.22 -1.45 23.18
C PRO A 305 -13.38 -0.39 23.90
N THR A 306 -12.05 -0.52 23.88
CA THR A 306 -11.11 0.42 24.51
C THR A 306 -9.94 0.75 23.58
N SER A 307 -9.43 1.97 23.68
CA SER A 307 -8.26 2.44 22.93
C SER A 307 -7.00 1.62 23.23
N ARG A 308 -6.84 1.13 24.46
CA ARG A 308 -5.71 0.28 24.85
C ARG A 308 -5.71 -1.06 24.10
N LEU A 309 -6.88 -1.71 23.97
CA LEU A 309 -6.99 -2.96 23.22
C LEU A 309 -6.74 -2.72 21.72
N ALA A 310 -7.25 -1.61 21.17
CA ALA A 310 -6.99 -1.24 19.78
C ALA A 310 -5.48 -1.00 19.52
N LEU A 311 -4.78 -0.31 20.42
CA LEU A 311 -3.34 -0.08 20.28
C LEU A 311 -2.53 -1.38 20.35
N GLN A 312 -2.88 -2.29 21.25
CA GLN A 312 -2.23 -3.59 21.35
C GLN A 312 -2.39 -4.39 20.05
N ASP A 313 -3.61 -4.44 19.53
CA ASP A 313 -3.93 -5.09 18.26
C ASP A 313 -3.12 -4.50 17.10
N VAL A 314 -3.01 -3.17 17.01
CA VAL A 314 -2.18 -2.48 16.01
C VAL A 314 -0.70 -2.86 16.15
N PHE A 315 -0.14 -2.95 17.36
CA PHE A 315 1.27 -3.31 17.53
C PHE A 315 1.62 -4.73 17.10
N ASP A 316 0.65 -5.63 17.15
CA ASP A 316 0.82 -7.05 16.82
C ASP A 316 0.50 -7.34 15.36
N ASN A 317 -0.55 -6.70 14.82
CA ASN A 317 -1.11 -7.03 13.52
C ASN A 317 -0.76 -6.05 12.39
N ASN A 318 -0.33 -4.81 12.69
CA ASN A 318 -0.04 -3.82 11.64
C ASN A 318 1.11 -4.28 10.72
N PRO A 319 0.87 -4.44 9.40
CA PRO A 319 1.89 -4.90 8.46
C PRO A 319 3.07 -3.94 8.34
N GLY A 320 2.84 -2.62 8.39
CA GLY A 320 3.90 -1.61 8.40
C GLY A 320 4.91 -1.76 9.55
N ILE A 321 4.43 -2.06 10.77
CA ILE A 321 5.31 -2.36 11.92
C ILE A 321 6.08 -3.66 11.69
N ARG A 322 5.43 -4.70 11.15
CA ARG A 322 6.09 -5.98 10.83
C ARG A 322 7.14 -5.84 9.72
N ALA A 323 6.90 -4.98 8.74
CA ALA A 323 7.87 -4.63 7.71
C ALA A 323 9.12 -3.97 8.34
N ALA A 324 8.93 -2.96 9.21
CA ALA A 324 10.03 -2.29 9.90
C ALA A 324 10.84 -3.24 10.80
N ARG A 325 10.19 -4.20 11.48
CA ARG A 325 10.87 -5.26 12.25
C ARG A 325 11.73 -6.14 11.33
N SER A 326 11.22 -6.49 10.16
CA SER A 326 11.94 -7.30 9.16
C SER A 326 13.11 -6.55 8.53
N ASP A 327 12.99 -5.24 8.29
CA ASP A 327 14.11 -4.39 7.86
C ASP A 327 15.21 -4.33 8.92
N THR A 328 14.82 -4.21 10.20
CA THR A 328 15.79 -4.23 11.31
C THR A 328 16.52 -5.57 11.37
N GLU A 329 15.83 -6.68 11.11
CA GLU A 329 16.46 -8.00 11.00
C GLU A 329 17.43 -8.06 9.82
N ALA A 330 17.07 -7.53 8.65
CA ALA A 330 17.95 -7.45 7.49
C ALA A 330 19.25 -6.68 7.79
N VAL A 331 19.15 -5.54 8.48
CA VAL A 331 20.33 -4.75 8.90
C VAL A 331 21.21 -5.51 9.89
N ARG A 332 20.63 -6.32 10.80
CA ARG A 332 21.41 -7.17 11.71
C ARG A 332 22.17 -8.26 10.95
N GLU A 333 21.54 -8.89 9.96
CA GLU A 333 22.20 -9.89 9.12
C GLU A 333 23.28 -9.26 8.23
N GLU A 334 23.05 -8.05 7.73
CA GLU A 334 24.07 -7.26 7.01
C GLU A 334 25.31 -6.99 7.86
N LEU A 335 25.13 -6.63 9.15
CA LEU A 335 26.25 -6.46 10.07
C LEU A 335 27.04 -7.78 10.26
N LYS A 336 26.35 -8.92 10.35
CA LYS A 336 27.01 -10.24 10.44
C LYS A 336 27.74 -10.60 9.15
N SER A 337 27.17 -10.29 7.98
CA SER A 337 27.85 -10.44 6.69
C SER A 337 29.12 -9.60 6.62
N ALA A 338 29.04 -8.32 7.01
CA ALA A 338 30.20 -7.44 7.05
C ALA A 338 31.31 -7.97 7.98
N ARG A 339 30.95 -8.50 9.16
CA ARG A 339 31.90 -9.14 10.09
C ARG A 339 32.49 -10.44 9.54
N SER A 340 31.74 -11.16 8.71
CA SER A 340 32.19 -12.42 8.11
C SER A 340 33.32 -12.24 7.10
N LYS A 341 33.55 -11.01 6.62
CA LYS A 341 34.74 -10.66 5.81
C LYS A 341 36.06 -10.89 6.54
N PHE A 342 36.05 -10.93 7.88
CA PHE A 342 37.22 -11.25 8.71
C PHE A 342 37.34 -12.75 9.02
N SER A 343 36.43 -13.59 8.52
CA SER A 343 36.49 -15.04 8.68
C SER A 343 37.09 -15.70 7.44
N PRO A 344 37.79 -16.85 7.57
CA PRO A 344 38.25 -17.60 6.40
C PRO A 344 37.05 -18.08 5.59
N SER A 345 37.24 -18.20 4.28
CA SER A 345 36.28 -18.85 3.38
C SER A 345 36.97 -20.00 2.64
N PHE A 346 36.24 -21.11 2.48
CA PHE A 346 36.71 -22.31 1.82
C PHE A 346 35.81 -22.61 0.64
N ALA A 347 36.39 -22.78 -0.55
CA ALA A 347 35.70 -23.17 -1.76
C ALA A 347 36.53 -24.21 -2.54
N VAL A 348 35.85 -25.13 -3.21
CA VAL A 348 36.45 -26.07 -4.14
C VAL A 348 36.20 -25.54 -5.55
N GLU A 349 37.26 -25.39 -6.33
CA GLU A 349 37.19 -25.02 -7.74
C GLU A 349 37.83 -26.12 -8.59
N TRP A 350 37.16 -26.48 -9.67
CA TRP A 350 37.63 -27.40 -10.69
C TRP A 350 37.53 -26.73 -12.06
N THR A 351 38.66 -26.64 -12.75
CA THR A 351 38.74 -25.99 -14.06
C THR A 351 39.27 -26.97 -15.10
N GLN A 352 38.54 -27.11 -16.21
CA GLN A 352 38.96 -27.88 -17.38
C GLN A 352 38.95 -26.96 -18.61
N ALA A 353 40.14 -26.71 -19.16
CA ALA A 353 40.30 -25.90 -20.37
C ALA A 353 40.73 -26.79 -21.55
N LYS A 354 40.13 -26.56 -22.72
CA LYS A 354 40.49 -27.17 -23.99
C LYS A 354 40.67 -26.07 -25.02
N THR A 355 41.91 -25.92 -25.47
CA THR A 355 42.29 -24.95 -26.50
C THR A 355 42.65 -25.67 -27.77
N ARG A 356 42.19 -25.15 -28.91
CA ARG A 356 42.52 -25.62 -30.26
C ARG A 356 42.99 -24.44 -31.11
N GLY A 357 44.02 -24.68 -31.92
CA GLY A 357 44.54 -23.70 -32.86
C GLY A 357 45.38 -22.58 -32.23
N ALA A 358 45.71 -22.62 -30.94
CA ALA A 358 46.53 -21.58 -30.29
C ALA A 358 48.03 -21.62 -30.66
N GLY A 359 48.47 -22.62 -31.42
CA GLY A 359 49.86 -22.76 -31.89
C GLY A 359 50.05 -22.46 -33.37
N GLY A 360 49.06 -21.87 -34.05
CA GLY A 360 49.05 -21.77 -35.52
C GLY A 360 48.44 -22.99 -36.20
N ASP A 361 48.15 -22.87 -37.50
CA ASP A 361 47.80 -24.03 -38.34
C ASP A 361 49.11 -24.80 -38.59
N GLN A 362 49.25 -26.02 -38.07
CA GLN A 362 50.44 -26.85 -38.31
C GLN A 362 50.52 -27.37 -39.76
N THR A 363 49.82 -26.74 -40.70
CA THR A 363 49.89 -27.01 -42.14
C THR A 363 50.96 -26.17 -42.83
N LEU A 364 52.13 -26.03 -42.21
CA LEU A 364 53.35 -25.68 -42.95
C LEU A 364 54.05 -27.00 -43.29
N VAL A 365 53.76 -27.51 -44.48
CA VAL A 365 54.51 -28.58 -45.16
C VAL A 365 55.75 -27.99 -45.80
#